data_AF-A0A239L559-F1
#
_entry.id   AF-A0A239L559-F1
#
_cell.length_a   1.000
_cell.length_b   1.000
_cell.length_c   1.000
_cell.angle_alpha   90.00
_cell.angle_beta   90.00
_cell.angle_gamma   90.00
#
_symmetry.space_group_name_H-M   'P 1'
#
loop_
_entity.id
_entity.type
_entity.pdbx_description
1 polymer ?
#
loop_
_entity_poly.entity_id
_entity_poly.type
_entity_poly.pdbx_seq_one_letter_code
_entity_poly.pdbx_strand_id
1 'polypeptide(L)'
;MALIVFQTDNLNLLKQGITNNNTIKFQEVDIMRARPKIDKDILNIRNVIDDAKCYEVVRGLRWPITVICPICNSEKVVKNGHDVKQRDRQKYHCGTCNAYFDDLTGTVFENHHQPLSVWVLCLYLMGLNLSNLQIANELGVNKSDIQQMTKFLREGVSTRKPEVILSGEIECDEVYIVAGHKGRADEVKKRS
;
A
#
# COMPACT_ATOMS: atom_id res chain seq x y z
N MET A 1 -34.14 35.95 -0.21
CA MET A 1 -32.92 35.63 -0.99
C MET A 1 -32.79 34.12 -0.99
N ALA A 2 -33.25 33.39 -2.00
CA ALA A 2 -32.65 33.25 -3.34
C ALA A 2 -31.19 32.77 -3.27
N LEU A 3 -30.71 31.73 -3.98
CA LEU A 3 -31.25 30.74 -4.91
C LEU A 3 -30.02 29.84 -5.32
N ILE A 4 -30.18 28.50 -5.41
CA ILE A 4 -29.57 27.49 -6.35
C ILE A 4 -28.03 27.25 -6.39
N VAL A 5 -27.44 26.12 -6.82
CA VAL A 5 -27.80 24.80 -7.45
C VAL A 5 -26.71 23.78 -6.98
N PHE A 6 -26.90 22.46 -6.92
CA PHE A 6 -26.65 21.54 -8.04
C PHE A 6 -27.50 20.26 -7.95
N GLN A 7 -28.22 20.09 -9.06
CA GLN A 7 -28.88 18.96 -9.67
C GLN A 7 -28.15 17.60 -9.57
N THR A 8 -28.88 16.52 -9.28
CA THR A 8 -28.82 15.31 -10.12
C THR A 8 -30.19 14.67 -10.17
N ASP A 9 -30.67 14.57 -11.40
CA ASP A 9 -31.87 13.90 -11.83
C ASP A 9 -31.71 12.39 -11.65
N ASN A 10 -32.69 11.75 -11.02
CA ASN A 10 -33.11 10.42 -11.45
C ASN A 10 -34.62 10.32 -11.32
N LEU A 11 -35.26 10.81 -12.39
CA LEU A 11 -36.63 10.50 -12.77
C LEU A 11 -36.76 8.99 -13.00
N ASN A 12 -37.98 8.51 -12.72
CA ASN A 12 -38.52 7.19 -13.06
C ASN A 12 -38.29 6.10 -12.03
N LEU A 13 -39.16 6.06 -11.01
CA LEU A 13 -40.14 4.96 -10.95
C LEU A 13 -41.49 5.54 -10.54
N LEU A 14 -42.41 5.46 -11.49
CA LEU A 14 -43.76 5.96 -11.43
C LEU A 14 -44.49 5.40 -10.21
N LYS A 15 -45.11 6.32 -9.47
CA LYS A 15 -46.32 6.06 -8.69
C LYS A 15 -47.34 5.39 -9.62
N GLN A 16 -47.56 4.10 -9.46
CA GLN A 16 -48.82 3.48 -9.87
C GLN A 16 -49.57 3.12 -8.59
N GLY A 17 -50.36 4.08 -8.13
CA GLY A 17 -51.46 3.78 -7.22
C GLY A 17 -52.53 3.05 -8.03
N ILE A 18 -52.76 1.79 -7.70
CA ILE A 18 -53.99 1.10 -8.08
C ILE A 18 -55.00 1.37 -6.97
N THR A 19 -56.04 2.12 -7.32
CA THR A 19 -57.25 2.29 -6.52
C THR A 19 -57.98 0.95 -6.42
N ASN A 20 -58.30 0.50 -5.20
CA ASN A 20 -59.63 0.01 -4.81
C ASN A 20 -59.62 -0.44 -3.34
N ASN A 21 -60.55 0.15 -2.58
CA ASN A 21 -61.04 -0.18 -1.23
C ASN A 21 -60.47 -1.44 -0.56
N ASN A 22 -59.46 -1.26 0.30
CA ASN A 22 -59.43 -1.75 1.68
C ASN A 22 -58.06 -1.47 2.29
N THR A 23 -58.06 -0.78 3.43
CA THR A 23 -57.00 -0.67 4.44
C THR A 23 -55.57 -0.82 3.93
N ILE A 24 -54.87 0.31 3.69
CA ILE A 24 -53.42 0.31 3.51
C ILE A 24 -52.80 -0.17 4.83
N LYS A 25 -52.38 -1.43 4.88
CA LYS A 25 -51.41 -1.86 5.89
C LYS A 25 -50.08 -1.28 5.45
N PHE A 26 -49.58 -0.30 6.21
CA PHE A 26 -48.17 0.01 6.19
C PHE A 26 -47.45 -1.24 6.71
N GLN A 27 -46.90 -2.06 5.82
CA GLN A 27 -45.81 -2.92 6.22
C GLN A 27 -44.66 -1.96 6.54
N GLU A 28 -44.19 -1.95 7.78
CA GLU A 28 -42.87 -1.45 8.10
C GLU A 28 -41.90 -2.19 7.19
N VAL A 29 -41.48 -1.52 6.12
CA VAL A 29 -40.33 -1.97 5.37
C VAL A 29 -39.17 -1.70 6.32
N ASP A 30 -38.51 -2.76 6.78
CA ASP A 30 -37.32 -2.77 7.64
C ASP A 30 -36.13 -2.04 6.93
N ILE A 31 -36.26 -0.74 6.68
CA ILE A 31 -35.25 0.07 5.97
C ILE A 31 -34.08 0.42 6.91
N MET A 32 -34.16 0.10 8.21
CA MET A 32 -33.09 0.44 9.16
C MET A 32 -31.94 -0.57 9.28
N ARG A 33 -31.84 -1.61 8.44
CA ARG A 33 -30.73 -2.59 8.51
C ARG A 33 -29.96 -2.88 7.22
N ALA A 34 -30.23 -2.17 6.13
CA ALA A 34 -29.38 -2.27 4.95
C ALA A 34 -28.45 -1.06 4.89
N ARG A 35 -27.27 -1.14 5.53
CA ARG A 35 -26.15 -0.31 5.09
C ARG A 35 -25.87 -0.71 3.64
N PRO A 36 -25.99 0.18 2.64
CA PRO A 36 -25.52 -0.15 1.31
C PRO A 36 -24.04 -0.53 1.46
N LYS A 37 -23.69 -1.76 1.05
CA LYS A 37 -22.29 -2.14 0.92
C LYS A 37 -21.73 -1.26 -0.17
N ILE A 38 -21.09 -0.15 0.21
CA ILE A 38 -20.19 0.55 -0.70
C ILE A 38 -19.17 -0.50 -1.07
N ASP A 39 -19.20 -0.91 -2.34
CA ASP A 39 -18.24 -1.86 -2.86
C ASP A 39 -16.87 -1.19 -2.72
N LYS A 40 -16.05 -1.71 -1.79
CA LYS A 40 -14.72 -1.16 -1.48
C LYS A 40 -13.81 -1.18 -2.69
N ASP A 41 -14.17 -1.93 -3.73
CA ASP A 41 -13.42 -2.07 -4.96
C ASP A 41 -13.50 -0.84 -5.88
N ILE A 42 -14.50 0.04 -5.72
CA ILE A 42 -14.65 1.26 -6.56
C ILE A 42 -13.50 2.26 -6.35
N LEU A 43 -12.88 2.28 -5.16
CA LEU A 43 -11.76 3.16 -4.82
C LEU A 43 -10.60 2.37 -4.21
N ASN A 44 -10.21 1.27 -4.85
CA ASN A 44 -9.00 0.56 -4.43
C ASN A 44 -7.76 1.40 -4.75
N ILE A 45 -7.01 1.80 -3.72
CA ILE A 45 -5.80 2.61 -3.85
C ILE A 45 -4.75 1.97 -4.78
N ARG A 46 -4.76 0.64 -4.91
CA ARG A 46 -3.91 -0.10 -5.86
C ARG A 46 -4.15 0.29 -7.31
N ASN A 47 -5.39 0.62 -7.67
CA ASN A 47 -5.76 0.98 -9.03
C ASN A 47 -5.36 2.42 -9.40
N VAL A 48 -4.96 3.22 -8.41
CA VAL A 48 -4.52 4.61 -8.60
C VAL A 48 -3.01 4.67 -8.87
N ILE A 49 -2.23 3.71 -8.34
CA ILE A 49 -0.78 3.68 -8.53
C ILE A 49 -0.41 2.71 -9.64
N ASP A 50 0.20 3.27 -10.68
CA ASP A 50 0.75 2.53 -11.81
C ASP A 50 2.10 1.87 -11.46
N ASP A 51 2.20 0.55 -11.68
CA ASP A 51 3.40 -0.23 -11.42
C ASP A 51 4.57 0.22 -12.32
N ALA A 52 4.27 0.59 -13.58
CA ALA A 52 5.28 1.10 -14.51
C ALA A 52 5.91 2.39 -13.97
N LYS A 53 5.08 3.31 -13.47
CA LYS A 53 5.57 4.53 -12.82
C LYS A 53 6.40 4.25 -11.58
N CYS A 54 6.05 3.24 -10.78
CA CYS A 54 6.88 2.82 -9.65
C CYS A 54 8.28 2.40 -10.10
N TYR A 55 8.40 1.61 -11.16
CA TYR A 55 9.70 1.21 -11.72
C TYR A 55 10.49 2.39 -12.23
N GLU A 56 9.86 3.34 -12.94
CA GLU A 56 10.53 4.56 -13.38
C GLU A 56 11.11 5.37 -12.22
N VAL A 57 10.32 5.57 -11.15
CA VAL A 57 10.75 6.31 -9.96
C VAL A 57 11.90 5.59 -9.27
N VAL A 58 11.81 4.27 -9.06
CA VAL A 58 12.90 3.48 -8.46
C VAL A 58 14.17 3.58 -9.30
N ARG A 59 14.05 3.47 -10.62
CA ARG A 59 15.19 3.58 -11.54
C ARG A 59 15.84 4.96 -11.49
N GLY A 60 15.04 6.03 -11.46
CA GLY A 60 15.54 7.41 -11.36
C GLY A 60 16.21 7.72 -10.03
N LEU A 61 15.68 7.19 -8.91
CA LEU A 61 16.31 7.33 -7.59
C LEU A 61 17.62 6.55 -7.49
N ARG A 62 17.69 5.39 -8.12
CA ARG A 62 18.86 4.50 -8.06
C ARG A 62 19.98 4.94 -8.99
N TRP A 63 19.64 5.39 -10.20
CA TRP A 63 20.57 5.73 -11.26
C TRP A 63 20.17 7.06 -11.92
N PRO A 64 20.48 8.20 -11.27
CA PRO A 64 20.06 9.51 -11.76
C PRO A 64 20.74 9.94 -13.07
N ILE A 65 21.91 9.37 -13.37
CA ILE A 65 22.72 9.71 -14.56
C ILE A 65 22.85 8.51 -15.50
N THR A 66 23.43 7.42 -15.02
CA THR A 66 23.67 6.21 -15.81
C THR A 66 23.50 4.95 -14.96
N VAL A 67 23.14 3.84 -15.61
CA VAL A 67 22.97 2.55 -14.95
C VAL A 67 24.33 1.96 -14.61
N ILE A 68 24.54 1.70 -13.33
CA ILE A 68 25.79 1.13 -12.80
C ILE A 68 25.52 -0.28 -12.29
N CYS A 69 26.40 -1.22 -12.65
CA CYS A 69 26.31 -2.60 -12.16
C CYS A 69 26.45 -2.64 -10.63
N PRO A 70 25.48 -3.21 -9.89
CA PRO A 70 25.53 -3.25 -8.43
C PRO A 70 26.59 -4.20 -7.85
N ILE A 71 27.21 -5.03 -8.69
CA ILE A 71 28.18 -6.05 -8.27
C ILE A 71 29.62 -5.54 -8.44
N CYS A 72 29.93 -4.88 -9.55
CA CYS A 72 31.29 -4.43 -9.87
C CYS A 72 31.44 -2.92 -10.10
N ASN A 73 30.36 -2.14 -9.92
CA ASN A 73 30.30 -0.70 -10.14
C ASN A 73 30.70 -0.22 -11.55
N SER A 74 30.67 -1.10 -12.54
CA SER A 74 30.96 -0.73 -13.93
C SER A 74 29.75 -0.09 -14.61
N GLU A 75 30.01 0.92 -15.44
CA GLU A 75 29.05 1.55 -16.35
C GLU A 75 28.86 0.78 -17.67
N LYS A 76 29.67 -0.28 -17.91
CA LYS A 76 29.53 -1.15 -19.09
C LYS A 76 28.30 -2.05 -18.92
N VAL A 77 27.12 -1.47 -18.99
CA VAL A 77 25.84 -2.13 -18.78
C VAL A 77 24.98 -1.96 -20.02
N VAL A 78 24.41 -3.07 -20.49
CA VAL A 78 23.44 -3.08 -21.59
C VAL A 78 22.09 -3.58 -21.11
N LYS A 79 21.02 -3.03 -21.69
CA LYS A 79 19.65 -3.52 -21.46
C LYS A 79 19.50 -4.91 -22.07
N ASN A 80 18.94 -5.84 -21.30
CA ASN A 80 18.78 -7.25 -21.68
C ASN A 80 17.30 -7.68 -21.60
N GLY A 81 16.42 -6.89 -22.21
CA GLY A 81 14.97 -7.13 -22.19
C GLY A 81 14.32 -6.87 -20.83
N HIS A 82 13.10 -7.38 -20.65
CA HIS A 82 12.29 -7.16 -19.45
C HIS A 82 11.95 -8.48 -18.76
N ASP A 83 11.44 -8.41 -17.54
CA ASP A 83 10.88 -9.61 -16.90
C ASP A 83 9.62 -10.11 -17.60
N VAL A 84 9.44 -11.44 -17.60
CA VAL A 84 8.33 -12.10 -18.29
C VAL A 84 7.01 -11.86 -17.56
N LYS A 85 7.04 -11.80 -16.23
CA LYS A 85 5.86 -11.61 -15.38
C LYS A 85 5.62 -10.12 -15.08
N GLN A 86 6.69 -9.34 -14.93
CA GLN A 86 6.62 -7.91 -14.65
C GLN A 86 7.30 -7.12 -15.76
N ARG A 87 6.55 -6.80 -16.81
CA ARG A 87 7.09 -6.24 -18.06
C ARG A 87 7.76 -4.88 -17.89
N ASP A 88 7.41 -4.13 -16.85
CA ASP A 88 8.02 -2.82 -16.56
C ASP A 88 9.38 -2.94 -15.85
N ARG A 89 9.71 -4.13 -15.35
CA ARG A 89 11.01 -4.44 -14.75
C ARG A 89 12.06 -4.68 -15.83
N GLN A 90 13.01 -3.76 -15.93
CA GLN A 90 14.12 -3.83 -16.87
C GLN A 90 15.21 -4.78 -16.35
N LYS A 91 15.68 -5.68 -17.22
CA LYS A 91 16.86 -6.52 -16.99
C LYS A 91 18.09 -5.91 -17.66
N TYR A 92 19.24 -6.16 -17.06
CA TYR A 92 20.52 -5.64 -17.47
C TYR A 92 21.58 -6.75 -17.49
N HIS A 93 22.57 -6.56 -18.36
CA HIS A 93 23.77 -7.40 -18.41
C HIS A 93 25.01 -6.51 -18.31
N CYS A 94 25.91 -6.85 -17.40
CA CYS A 94 27.18 -6.15 -17.25
C CYS A 94 28.26 -6.78 -18.14
N GLY A 95 28.84 -6.00 -19.06
CA GLY A 95 29.94 -6.45 -19.91
C GLY A 95 31.31 -6.55 -19.23
N THR A 96 31.42 -6.14 -17.95
CA THR A 96 32.69 -6.23 -17.19
C THR A 96 32.76 -7.50 -16.35
N CYS A 97 31.73 -7.79 -15.55
CA CYS A 97 31.69 -8.98 -14.69
C CYS A 97 30.76 -10.09 -15.22
N ASN A 98 30.13 -9.91 -16.39
CA ASN A 98 29.16 -10.83 -17.00
C ASN A 98 27.95 -11.16 -16.12
N ALA A 99 27.69 -10.36 -15.07
CA ALA A 99 26.56 -10.56 -14.20
C ALA A 99 25.27 -9.99 -14.81
N TYR A 100 24.15 -10.65 -14.49
CA TYR A 100 22.81 -10.19 -14.79
C TYR A 100 22.19 -9.57 -13.54
N PHE A 101 21.48 -8.46 -13.72
CA PHE A 101 20.75 -7.79 -12.64
C PHE A 101 19.53 -7.07 -13.21
N ASP A 102 18.63 -6.63 -12.35
CA ASP A 102 17.43 -5.89 -12.73
C ASP A 102 17.30 -4.59 -11.90
N ASP A 103 16.21 -3.84 -12.13
CA ASP A 103 15.92 -2.60 -11.40
C ASP A 103 15.87 -2.79 -9.86
N LEU A 104 15.54 -4.00 -9.39
CA LEU A 104 15.33 -4.31 -7.97
C LEU A 104 16.52 -5.00 -7.31
N THR A 105 17.53 -5.47 -8.06
CA THR A 105 18.70 -6.17 -7.51
C THR A 105 19.38 -5.39 -6.39
N GLY A 106 19.55 -5.97 -5.20
CA GLY A 106 20.13 -5.32 -4.02
C GLY A 106 19.21 -4.29 -3.32
N THR A 107 17.94 -4.21 -3.69
CA THR A 107 16.93 -3.42 -2.96
C THR A 107 16.13 -4.27 -1.98
N VAL A 108 15.34 -3.63 -1.10
CA VAL A 108 14.33 -4.33 -0.27
C VAL A 108 13.22 -5.00 -1.08
N PHE A 109 13.09 -4.68 -2.37
CA PHE A 109 12.05 -5.21 -3.24
C PHE A 109 12.51 -6.44 -4.04
N GLU A 110 13.77 -6.83 -3.90
CA GLU A 110 14.36 -7.96 -4.62
C GLU A 110 13.68 -9.29 -4.24
N ASN A 111 13.56 -10.22 -5.20
CA ASN A 111 13.08 -11.60 -5.00
C ASN A 111 11.68 -11.76 -4.38
N HIS A 112 10.83 -10.72 -4.47
CA HIS A 112 9.45 -10.79 -4.00
C HIS A 112 8.43 -10.89 -5.15
N HIS A 113 7.33 -11.60 -4.88
CA HIS A 113 6.29 -11.90 -5.88
C HIS A 113 5.23 -10.81 -5.99
N GLN A 114 5.06 -9.99 -4.96
CA GLN A 114 4.11 -8.88 -4.99
C GLN A 114 4.58 -7.80 -5.98
N PRO A 115 3.66 -7.17 -6.74
CA PRO A 115 3.97 -6.01 -7.58
C PRO A 115 4.64 -4.88 -6.81
N LEU A 116 5.46 -4.09 -7.49
CA LEU A 116 6.24 -3.03 -6.87
C LEU A 116 5.33 -1.94 -6.28
N SER A 117 4.22 -1.62 -6.95
CA SER A 117 3.20 -0.69 -6.48
C SER A 117 2.63 -1.06 -5.11
N VAL A 118 2.48 -2.37 -4.83
CA VAL A 118 2.01 -2.88 -3.54
C VAL A 118 3.04 -2.62 -2.44
N TRP A 119 4.32 -2.80 -2.73
CA TRP A 119 5.41 -2.48 -1.80
C TRP A 119 5.51 -0.98 -1.53
N VAL A 120 5.41 -0.16 -2.57
CA VAL A 120 5.44 1.30 -2.47
C VAL A 120 4.26 1.81 -1.63
N LEU A 121 3.05 1.32 -1.90
CA LEU A 121 1.86 1.64 -1.11
C LEU A 121 1.98 1.16 0.34
N CYS A 122 2.51 -0.05 0.56
CA CYS A 122 2.75 -0.55 1.91
C CYS A 122 3.71 0.37 2.68
N LEU A 123 4.80 0.81 2.04
CA LEU A 123 5.75 1.75 2.64
C LEU A 123 5.11 3.10 2.95
N TYR A 124 4.28 3.63 2.04
CA TYR A 124 3.54 4.88 2.24
C TYR A 124 2.58 4.79 3.44
N LEU A 125 1.76 3.73 3.51
CA LEU A 125 0.81 3.53 4.61
C LEU A 125 1.50 3.26 5.96
N MET A 126 2.68 2.62 5.94
CA MET A 126 3.54 2.52 7.13
C MET A 126 4.01 3.90 7.62
N GLY A 127 4.39 4.80 6.69
CA GLY A 127 4.76 6.18 7.03
C GLY A 127 3.61 7.00 7.63
N LEU A 128 2.37 6.64 7.30
CA LEU A 128 1.14 7.18 7.91
C LEU A 128 0.75 6.47 9.22
N ASN A 129 1.58 5.57 9.74
CA ASN A 129 1.38 4.81 10.98
C ASN A 129 0.09 3.96 11.01
N LEU A 130 -0.37 3.44 9.86
CA LEU A 130 -1.49 2.50 9.82
C LEU A 130 -1.09 1.14 10.41
N SER A 131 -2.04 0.46 11.04
CA SER A 131 -1.84 -0.91 11.51
C SER A 131 -1.72 -1.90 10.35
N ASN A 132 -0.99 -3.01 10.54
CA ASN A 132 -0.87 -4.06 9.52
C ASN A 132 -2.24 -4.61 9.07
N LEU A 133 -3.26 -4.59 9.94
CA LEU A 133 -4.61 -5.01 9.57
C LEU A 133 -5.29 -4.00 8.63
N GLN A 134 -5.12 -2.70 8.89
CA GLN A 134 -5.63 -1.67 7.98
C GLN A 134 -4.91 -1.72 6.64
N ILE A 135 -3.57 -1.81 6.63
CA ILE A 135 -2.79 -1.95 5.40
C ILE A 135 -3.23 -3.17 4.59
N ALA A 136 -3.45 -4.31 5.25
CA ALA A 136 -3.98 -5.52 4.61
C ALA A 136 -5.34 -5.30 3.94
N ASN A 137 -6.24 -4.58 4.61
CA ASN A 137 -7.56 -4.26 4.08
C ASN A 137 -7.49 -3.26 2.91
N GLU A 138 -6.72 -2.18 3.04
CA GLU A 138 -6.56 -1.16 2.00
C GLU A 138 -5.92 -1.73 0.74
N LEU A 139 -4.94 -2.63 0.92
CA LEU A 139 -4.27 -3.28 -0.20
C LEU A 139 -4.98 -4.55 -0.64
N GLY A 140 -5.95 -5.12 0.07
CA GLY A 140 -6.50 -6.43 -0.28
C GLY A 140 -5.43 -7.53 -0.35
N VAL A 141 -4.50 -7.53 0.62
CA VAL A 141 -3.41 -8.51 0.78
C VAL A 141 -3.60 -9.22 2.12
N ASN A 142 -3.21 -10.50 2.21
CA ASN A 142 -3.31 -11.22 3.48
C ASN A 142 -2.49 -10.50 4.57
N LYS A 143 -3.06 -10.45 5.78
CA LYS A 143 -2.39 -9.83 6.94
C LYS A 143 -1.01 -10.46 7.23
N SER A 144 -0.86 -11.77 7.02
CA SER A 144 0.43 -12.47 7.17
C SER A 144 1.48 -11.96 6.20
N ASP A 145 1.08 -11.65 4.97
CA ASP A 145 1.98 -11.17 3.92
C ASP A 145 2.37 -9.73 4.23
N ILE A 146 1.41 -8.87 4.60
CA ILE A 146 1.71 -7.52 5.09
C ILE A 146 2.64 -7.56 6.30
N GLN A 147 2.45 -8.48 7.25
CA GLN A 147 3.35 -8.62 8.38
C GLN A 147 4.79 -8.91 7.94
N GLN A 148 4.97 -9.82 6.97
CA GLN A 148 6.29 -10.10 6.40
C GLN A 148 6.84 -8.90 5.64
N MET A 149 6.04 -8.26 4.78
CA MET A 149 6.43 -7.08 4.02
C MET A 149 6.90 -5.94 4.94
N THR A 150 6.10 -5.60 5.95
CA THR A 150 6.47 -4.55 6.91
C THR A 150 7.70 -4.91 7.74
N LYS A 151 7.96 -6.20 8.00
CA LYS A 151 9.20 -6.66 8.64
C LYS A 151 10.40 -6.39 7.74
N PHE A 152 10.37 -6.86 6.48
CA PHE A 152 11.45 -6.63 5.52
C PHE A 152 11.71 -5.14 5.27
N LEU A 153 10.66 -4.32 5.16
CA LEU A 153 10.80 -2.88 5.01
C LEU A 153 11.48 -2.24 6.24
N ARG A 154 11.05 -2.59 7.46
CA ARG A 154 11.68 -2.08 8.69
C ARG A 154 13.15 -2.50 8.81
N GLU A 155 13.44 -3.76 8.53
CA GLU A 155 14.82 -4.28 8.54
C GLU A 155 15.68 -3.54 7.52
N GLY A 156 15.19 -3.38 6.29
CA GLY A 156 15.92 -2.67 5.24
C GLY A 156 16.14 -1.17 5.51
N VAL A 157 15.28 -0.53 6.30
CA VAL A 157 15.52 0.84 6.81
C VAL A 157 16.55 0.82 7.93
N SER A 158 16.42 -0.12 8.87
CA SER A 158 17.33 -0.24 10.01
C SER A 158 18.78 -0.52 9.59
N THR A 159 18.99 -1.41 8.63
CA THR A 159 20.34 -1.77 8.13
C THR A 159 20.99 -0.63 7.35
N ARG A 160 20.20 0.27 6.74
CA ARG A 160 20.71 1.42 5.97
C ARG A 160 20.75 2.72 6.77
N LYS A 161 20.30 2.70 8.02
CA LYS A 161 20.40 3.85 8.91
C LYS A 161 21.90 4.08 9.21
N PRO A 162 22.45 5.27 8.91
CA PRO A 162 23.85 5.56 9.21
C PRO A 162 24.08 5.49 10.72
N GLU A 163 25.30 5.11 11.11
CA GLU A 163 25.71 5.20 12.50
C GLU A 163 25.72 6.67 12.93
N VAL A 164 25.04 6.96 14.03
CA VAL A 164 24.90 8.33 14.54
C VAL A 164 25.97 8.55 15.60
N ILE A 165 26.95 9.42 15.29
CA ILE A 165 27.91 9.92 16.28
C ILE A 165 27.31 11.19 16.88
N LEU A 166 26.96 11.14 18.17
CA LEU A 166 26.43 12.30 18.89
C LEU A 166 27.59 13.17 19.40
N SER A 167 27.48 14.48 19.25
CA SER A 167 28.50 15.45 19.70
C SER A 167 27.86 16.76 20.16
N GLY A 168 28.45 17.42 21.17
CA GLY A 168 27.95 18.67 21.73
C GLY A 168 26.92 18.43 22.84
N GLU A 169 25.98 19.35 22.97
CA GLU A 169 24.84 19.20 23.89
C GLU A 169 23.81 18.24 23.28
N ILE A 170 23.41 17.24 24.07
CA ILE A 170 22.51 16.17 23.64
C ILE A 170 21.32 16.16 24.60
N GLU A 171 20.11 16.24 24.05
CA GLU A 171 18.85 16.06 24.77
C GLU A 171 18.28 14.68 24.47
N CYS A 172 17.79 14.00 25.52
CA CYS A 172 17.23 12.66 25.43
C CYS A 172 15.86 12.66 26.09
N ASP A 173 14.80 12.46 25.30
CA ASP A 173 13.44 12.25 25.79
C ASP A 173 13.10 10.76 25.88
N GLU A 174 12.33 10.40 26.90
CA GLU A 174 11.82 9.05 27.07
C GLU A 174 10.39 8.90 26.52
N VAL A 175 10.14 7.75 25.89
CA VAL A 175 8.79 7.35 25.46
C VAL A 175 8.49 5.98 26.03
N TYR A 176 7.38 5.89 26.78
CA TYR A 176 6.89 4.63 27.31
C TYR A 176 6.04 3.91 26.28
N ILE A 177 6.54 2.79 25.77
CA ILE A 177 5.84 1.93 24.82
C ILE A 177 5.44 0.62 25.51
N VAL A 178 4.14 0.32 25.51
CA VAL A 178 3.64 -0.96 26.03
C VAL A 178 3.91 -2.06 24.99
N ALA A 179 4.95 -2.86 25.20
CA ALA A 179 5.35 -3.96 24.31
C ALA A 179 4.50 -5.24 24.46
N GLY A 180 3.17 -5.08 24.56
CA GLY A 180 2.21 -6.15 24.76
C GLY A 180 2.25 -6.79 26.16
N HIS A 181 1.16 -7.44 26.53
CA HIS A 181 1.03 -8.16 27.80
C HIS A 181 1.65 -9.55 27.64
N LYS A 182 2.99 -9.65 27.69
CA LYS A 182 3.73 -10.93 27.58
C LYS A 182 3.10 -12.00 28.49
N GLY A 183 2.34 -12.92 27.90
CA GLY A 183 1.72 -14.06 28.60
C GLY A 183 0.54 -13.74 29.52
N ARG A 184 0.02 -12.50 29.57
CA ARG A 184 -1.12 -12.11 30.44
C ARG A 184 -2.34 -11.66 29.64
N ALA A 185 -2.84 -12.53 28.77
CA ALA A 185 -4.00 -12.23 27.93
C ALA A 185 -5.26 -11.90 28.75
N ASP A 186 -5.39 -12.47 29.96
CA ASP A 186 -6.56 -12.30 30.82
C ASP A 186 -6.65 -10.92 31.49
N GLU A 187 -5.54 -10.19 31.62
CA GLU A 187 -5.54 -8.80 32.11
C GLU A 187 -6.12 -7.83 31.05
N VAL A 188 -6.05 -8.18 29.77
CA VAL A 188 -6.52 -7.36 28.64
C VAL A 188 -8.02 -7.49 28.41
N LYS A 189 -8.57 -8.70 28.56
CA LYS A 189 -10.01 -8.98 28.39
C LYS A 189 -10.89 -8.18 29.36
N LYS A 190 -10.37 -7.76 30.51
CA LYS A 190 -11.11 -6.97 31.50
C LYS A 190 -11.29 -5.49 31.12
N ARG A 191 -10.67 -5.02 30.02
CA ARG A 191 -10.71 -3.62 29.57
C ARG A 191 -11.33 -3.42 28.18
N SER A 192 -11.82 -4.48 27.55
CA SER A 192 -12.51 -4.45 26.23
C SER A 192 -14.01 -4.43 26.42
#